data_AF-A0A936BBC0-F1
#
_entry.id   AF-A0A936BBC0-F1
#
_cell.length_a   1.000
_cell.length_b   1.000
_cell.length_c   1.000
_cell.angle_alpha   90.00
_cell.angle_beta   90.00
_cell.angle_gamma   90.00
#
_symmetry.space_group_name_H-M   'P 1'
#
loop_
_entity.id
_entity.type
_entity.pdbx_description
1 polymer ?
#
loop_
_entity_poly.entity_id
_entity_poly.type
_entity_poly.pdbx_seq_one_letter_code
_entity_poly.pdbx_strand_id
1 'polypeptide(L)'
;MLESAGQGRDRPGPARRIGFNVSADGKVDGAPKVLKSSGSRQFDESALRAVRKCDSKGLLLPEGKAEIWAEVIVHFDPAEMF
;
A
#
# COMPACT_ATOMS: atom_id res chain seq x y z
N MET A 1 44.52 6.09 6.79
CA MET A 1 43.34 6.94 7.05
C MET A 1 43.07 7.69 5.76
N LEU A 2 41.96 7.54 5.05
CA LEU A 2 40.60 7.21 5.48
C LEU A 2 39.90 6.43 4.35
N GLU A 3 39.14 5.40 4.70
CA GLU A 3 38.41 4.52 3.79
C GLU A 3 37.36 5.29 2.94
N SER A 4 37.37 5.08 1.64
CA SER A 4 36.27 5.45 0.76
C SER A 4 35.08 4.55 1.07
N ALA A 5 34.15 5.04 1.90
CA ALA A 5 32.85 4.40 2.11
C ALA A 5 31.97 4.57 0.86
N GLY A 6 32.32 3.87 -0.22
CA GLY A 6 31.46 3.67 -1.38
C GLY A 6 30.41 2.62 -1.06
N GLN A 7 29.39 2.97 -0.27
CA GLN A 7 28.18 2.16 -0.19
C GLN A 7 26.97 2.89 0.41
N GLY A 8 26.38 3.81 -0.36
CA GLY A 8 24.97 4.18 -0.19
C GLY A 8 24.06 3.06 -0.71
N ARG A 9 24.13 1.88 -0.10
CA ARG A 9 23.21 0.77 -0.36
C ARG A 9 21.78 1.24 -0.06
N ASP A 10 20.94 1.18 -1.08
CA ASP A 10 19.58 0.68 -0.96
C ASP A 10 18.79 1.25 0.22
N ARG A 11 18.51 2.55 0.19
CA ARG A 11 17.38 3.05 0.98
C ARG A 11 16.15 2.89 0.10
N PRO A 12 15.30 1.88 0.33
CA PRO A 12 13.97 1.88 -0.29
C PRO A 12 13.36 3.26 -0.09
N GLY A 13 13.05 3.93 -1.20
CA GLY A 13 12.35 5.21 -1.16
C GLY A 13 11.09 5.02 -0.30
N PRO A 14 10.73 5.98 0.58
CA PRO A 14 9.81 5.73 1.68
C PRO A 14 8.55 5.01 1.21
N ALA A 15 8.25 3.87 1.82
CA ALA A 15 7.05 3.08 1.59
C ALA A 15 5.82 3.98 1.41
N ARG A 16 5.12 3.85 0.28
CA ARG A 16 4.04 4.75 -0.13
C ARG A 16 2.72 4.26 0.38
N ARG A 17 1.83 5.18 0.76
CA ARG A 17 0.66 4.85 1.58
C ARG A 17 -0.62 5.00 0.79
N ILE A 18 -1.33 3.91 0.60
CA ILE A 18 -2.71 3.89 0.09
C ILE A 18 -3.64 3.58 1.26
N GLY A 19 -4.65 4.41 1.45
CA GLY A 19 -5.66 4.26 2.50
C GLY A 19 -7.02 3.92 1.92
N PHE A 20 -7.75 3.03 2.58
CA PHE A 20 -9.14 2.69 2.25
C PHE A 20 -9.87 2.09 3.45
N ASN A 21 -11.19 2.18 3.43
CA ASN A 21 -12.05 1.57 4.43
C ASN A 21 -12.53 0.20 3.94
N VAL A 22 -12.78 -0.71 4.88
CA VAL A 22 -13.33 -2.04 4.58
C VAL A 22 -14.58 -2.27 5.41
N SER A 23 -15.67 -2.66 4.75
CA SER A 23 -16.90 -3.07 5.43
C SER A 23 -16.76 -4.48 6.01
N ALA A 24 -17.67 -4.84 6.93
CA ALA A 24 -17.60 -6.13 7.63
C ALA A 24 -17.70 -7.37 6.73
N ASP A 25 -18.24 -7.22 5.52
CA ASP A 25 -18.29 -8.25 4.47
C ASP A 25 -17.02 -8.29 3.58
N GLY A 26 -15.99 -7.51 3.93
CA GLY A 26 -14.71 -7.50 3.24
C GLY A 26 -14.68 -6.62 1.99
N LYS A 27 -15.70 -5.79 1.74
CA LYS A 27 -15.70 -4.86 0.60
C LYS A 27 -14.97 -3.57 0.91
N VAL A 28 -14.28 -3.03 -0.08
CA VAL A 28 -13.70 -1.69 0.02
C VAL A 28 -14.84 -0.68 -0.06
N ASP A 29 -15.01 0.11 1.00
CA ASP A 29 -16.00 1.18 1.05
C ASP A 29 -15.45 2.45 0.38
N GLY A 30 -16.20 2.99 -0.57
CA GLY A 30 -15.80 4.12 -1.39
C GLY A 30 -14.59 3.84 -2.29
N ALA A 31 -13.78 4.88 -2.51
CA ALA A 31 -12.59 4.79 -3.37
C ALA A 31 -11.31 4.80 -2.52
N PRO A 32 -10.32 3.93 -2.80
CA PRO A 32 -9.01 4.01 -2.19
C PRO A 32 -8.33 5.32 -2.58
N LYS A 33 -7.51 5.85 -1.66
CA LYS A 33 -6.86 7.14 -1.82
C LYS A 33 -5.36 7.04 -1.62
N VAL A 34 -4.63 7.84 -2.38
CA VAL A 34 -3.20 8.06 -2.15
C VAL A 34 -3.06 8.98 -0.93
N LEU A 35 -2.57 8.44 0.18
CA LEU A 35 -2.25 9.22 1.38
C LEU A 35 -0.86 9.86 1.25
N LYS A 36 0.06 9.19 0.54
CA LYS A 36 1.39 9.72 0.22
C LYS A 36 1.80 9.28 -1.18
N SER A 37 1.92 10.25 -2.10
CA SER A 37 2.31 10.00 -3.49
C SER A 37 3.75 9.46 -3.60
N SER A 38 3.97 8.63 -4.60
CA SER A 38 5.30 8.17 -5.00
C SER A 38 6.14 9.20 -5.76
N GLY A 39 5.53 10.31 -6.20
CA GLY A 39 6.13 11.22 -7.17
C GLY A 39 5.99 10.75 -8.63
N SER A 40 5.44 9.55 -8.86
CA SER A 40 5.07 9.05 -10.18
C SER A 40 3.57 8.76 -10.24
N ARG A 41 2.87 9.51 -11.09
CA ARG A 41 1.43 9.32 -11.29
C ARG A 41 1.09 7.90 -11.74
N GLN A 42 1.90 7.33 -12.65
CA GLN A 42 1.67 5.99 -13.17
C GLN A 42 1.75 4.93 -12.06
N PHE A 43 2.71 5.07 -11.14
CA PHE A 43 2.85 4.15 -10.02
C PHE A 43 1.70 4.30 -9.03
N ASP A 44 1.31 5.53 -8.69
CA ASP A 44 0.18 5.79 -7.78
C ASP A 44 -1.13 5.20 -8.34
N GLU A 45 -1.39 5.39 -9.64
CA GLU A 45 -2.54 4.81 -10.33
C GLU A 45 -2.48 3.27 -10.37
N SER A 46 -1.28 2.68 -10.44
CA SER A 46 -1.11 1.23 -10.39
C SER A 46 -1.46 0.66 -9.00
N ALA A 47 -1.05 1.33 -7.92
CA ALA A 47 -1.35 0.92 -6.56
C ALA A 47 -2.85 1.01 -6.26
N LEU A 48 -3.51 2.08 -6.70
CA LEU A 48 -4.97 2.21 -6.60
C LEU A 48 -5.70 1.10 -7.37
N ARG A 49 -5.21 0.72 -8.55
CA ARG A 49 -5.78 -0.41 -9.31
C ARG A 49 -5.57 -1.75 -8.62
N ALA A 50 -4.43 -1.97 -7.96
CA ALA A 50 -4.18 -3.19 -7.19
C ALA A 50 -5.24 -3.37 -6.08
N VAL A 51 -5.51 -2.32 -5.31
CA VAL A 51 -6.55 -2.35 -4.26
C VAL A 51 -7.93 -2.69 -4.85
N ARG A 52 -8.33 -2.00 -5.94
CA ARG A 52 -9.60 -2.27 -6.63
C ARG A 52 -9.70 -3.70 -7.16
N LYS A 53 -8.59 -4.27 -7.62
CA LYS A 53 -8.55 -5.66 -8.09
C LYS A 53 -8.75 -6.65 -6.94
N CYS A 54 -8.15 -6.39 -5.78
CA CYS A 54 -8.38 -7.22 -4.58
C CYS A 54 -9.85 -7.16 -4.13
N ASP A 55 -10.45 -5.97 -4.15
CA ASP A 55 -11.86 -5.76 -3.80
C ASP A 55 -12.85 -6.54 -4.70
N SER A 56 -12.50 -6.77 -5.96
CA SER A 56 -13.37 -7.48 -6.91
C SER A 56 -13.84 -8.84 -6.39
N LYS A 57 -13.02 -9.53 -5.58
CA LYS A 57 -13.36 -10.81 -4.94
C LYS A 57 -13.78 -10.68 -3.47
N GLY A 58 -13.70 -9.47 -2.91
CA GLY A 58 -13.80 -9.22 -1.48
C GLY A 58 -12.48 -9.57 -0.76
N LEU A 59 -12.13 -8.76 0.23
CA LEU A 59 -11.01 -9.04 1.13
C LEU A 59 -11.43 -10.09 2.15
N LEU A 60 -10.53 -11.04 2.40
CA LEU A 60 -10.73 -12.02 3.46
C LEU A 60 -10.37 -11.37 4.80
N LEU A 61 -11.38 -11.13 5.62
CA LEU A 61 -11.21 -10.63 6.97
C LEU A 61 -11.20 -11.80 7.95
N PRO A 62 -10.29 -11.82 8.94
CA PRO A 62 -10.38 -12.81 10.01
C PRO A 62 -11.68 -12.67 10.79
N GLU A 63 -12.23 -13.81 11.24
CA GLU A 63 -13.49 -13.84 11.98
C GLU A 63 -13.42 -12.97 13.25
N GLY A 64 -14.48 -12.18 13.49
CA GLY A 64 -14.57 -11.28 14.64
C GLY A 64 -13.59 -10.10 14.62
N LYS A 65 -12.87 -9.87 13.52
CA LYS A 65 -11.87 -8.78 13.41
C LYS A 65 -12.31 -7.64 12.49
N ALA A 66 -13.54 -7.64 11.99
CA ALA A 66 -14.05 -6.63 11.05
C ALA A 66 -13.79 -5.19 11.50
N GLU A 67 -14.00 -4.87 12.78
CA GLU A 67 -13.75 -3.53 13.33
C GLU A 67 -12.28 -3.10 13.26
N ILE A 68 -11.35 -4.04 13.46
CA ILE A 68 -9.90 -3.77 13.40
C ILE A 68 -9.47 -3.48 11.96
N TRP A 69 -10.14 -4.11 10.98
CA TRP A 69 -9.86 -3.94 9.56
C TRP A 69 -10.68 -2.82 8.91
N ALA A 70 -11.48 -2.08 9.68
CA ALA A 70 -12.36 -1.04 9.15
C ALA A 70 -11.60 0.09 8.41
N GLU A 71 -10.36 0.36 8.82
CA GLU A 71 -9.45 1.28 8.14
C GLU A 71 -8.12 0.58 7.85
N VAL A 72 -7.71 0.56 6.57
CA VAL A 72 -6.50 -0.12 6.12
C VAL A 72 -5.57 0.89 5.45
N ILE A 73 -4.30 0.84 5.83
CA ILE A 73 -3.23 1.58 5.18
C ILE A 73 -2.20 0.58 4.65
N VAL A 74 -2.10 0.48 3.33
CA VAL A 74 -1.13 -0.40 2.66
C VAL A 74 0.09 0.40 2.24
N HIS A 75 1.25 -0.20 2.48
CA HIS A 75 2.55 0.34 2.14
C HIS A 75 3.04 -0.34 0.86
N PHE A 76 3.05 0.40 -0.26
CA PHE A 76 3.63 -0.07 -1.51
C PHE A 76 5.09 0.39 -1.60
N ASP A 77 6.01 -0.56 -1.66
CA ASP A 77 7.44 -0.31 -1.85
C ASP A 77 7.92 -0.95 -3.15
N PRO A 78 8.26 -0.16 -4.19
CA PRO A 78 8.71 -0.75 -5.43
C PRO A 78 10.03 -1.50 -5.32
N ALA A 79 10.90 -1.15 -4.37
CA ALA A 79 12.17 -1.87 -4.20
C ALA A 79 11.92 -3.35 -3.86
N GLU A 80 10.79 -3.64 -3.20
CA GLU A 80 10.35 -4.98 -2.81
C GLU A 80 9.36 -5.61 -3.82
N MET A 81 9.14 -4.97 -4.99
CA MET A 81 8.17 -5.42 -6.00
C MET A 81 8.79 -5.83 -7.35
N PHE A 82 10.12 -5.73 -7.47
CA PHE A 82 10.88 -6.13 -8.66
C PHE A 82 11.72 -7.38 -8.41
#